data_AF-A0A956H7U3-F1
#
_entry.id   AF-A0A956H7U3-F1
#
_cell.length_a   1.000
_cell.length_b   1.000
_cell.length_c   1.000
_cell.angle_alpha   90.00
_cell.angle_beta   90.00
_cell.angle_gamma   90.00
#
_symmetry.space_group_name_H-M   'P 1'
#
loop_
_entity.id
_entity.type
_entity.pdbx_description
1 polymer ?
#
loop_
_entity_poly.entity_id
_entity_poly.type
_entity_poly.pdbx_seq_one_letter_code
_entity_poly.pdbx_strand_id
1 'polypeptide(L)'
;CCCRLMPFWVYLVIAGFAAIGLLQTMRGQARSRRYLEDSPEEQPLQLSHLSRALQDLARETRALRLSLEGPLRELNEGAGTPVLGEFDELQQRLRDAARELGDWIHDIERLSQADRATMHDVGADPRRVRGLFEEEGWSLERKRQPGQPPLRDRIEAIVRELQRFEERLQTPPDPYR
;
A
#
# COMPACT_ATOMS: atom_id res chain seq x y z
N CYS A 1 -17.39 -7.26 -64.08
CA CYS A 1 -16.61 -6.19 -63.43
C CYS A 1 -17.36 -5.63 -62.24
N CYS A 2 -16.99 -5.99 -61.01
CA CYS A 2 -17.50 -5.28 -59.82
C CYS A 2 -16.41 -5.36 -58.74
N CYS A 3 -15.40 -4.48 -58.84
CA CYS A 3 -14.43 -4.28 -57.76
C CYS A 3 -14.94 -3.17 -56.87
N ARG A 4 -15.48 -3.58 -55.71
CA ARG A 4 -15.96 -2.71 -54.64
C ARG A 4 -14.77 -1.97 -54.04
N LEU A 5 -14.65 -0.69 -54.37
CA LEU A 5 -13.65 0.22 -53.83
C LEU A 5 -13.90 0.35 -52.32
N MET A 6 -13.23 -0.45 -51.50
CA MET A 6 -13.23 -0.29 -50.05
C MET A 6 -12.55 1.05 -49.72
N PRO A 7 -13.21 1.94 -48.96
CA PRO A 7 -12.67 3.26 -48.68
C PRO A 7 -11.44 3.13 -47.79
N PHE A 8 -10.30 3.65 -48.27
CA PHE A 8 -9.01 3.79 -47.60
C PHE A 8 -9.11 4.25 -46.12
N TRP A 9 -10.16 5.00 -45.78
CA TRP A 9 -10.50 5.43 -44.42
C TRP A 9 -10.70 4.29 -43.41
N VAL A 10 -11.20 3.13 -43.82
CA VAL A 10 -11.40 1.98 -42.90
C VAL A 10 -10.07 1.45 -42.39
N TYR A 11 -9.04 1.42 -43.26
CA TYR A 11 -7.70 1.01 -42.87
C TYR A 11 -7.03 1.99 -41.91
N LEU A 12 -7.26 3.31 -42.08
CA LEU A 12 -6.75 4.33 -41.17
C LEU A 12 -7.37 4.24 -39.77
N VAL A 13 -8.68 3.99 -39.67
CA VAL A 13 -9.36 3.84 -38.39
C VAL A 13 -8.88 2.57 -37.66
N ILE A 14 -8.75 1.45 -38.38
CA ILE A 14 -8.24 0.19 -37.79
C ILE A 14 -6.77 0.34 -37.33
N ALA A 15 -5.93 1.00 -38.12
CA ALA A 15 -4.55 1.29 -37.74
C ALA A 15 -4.46 2.21 -36.51
N GLY A 16 -5.35 3.20 -36.40
CA GLY A 16 -5.46 4.06 -35.22
C GLY A 16 -5.83 3.29 -33.95
N PHE A 17 -6.82 2.40 -34.02
CA PHE A 17 -7.19 1.55 -32.87
C PHE A 17 -6.07 0.59 -32.46
N ALA A 18 -5.34 0.01 -33.42
CA ALA A 18 -4.19 -0.85 -33.14
C ALA A 18 -3.04 -0.07 -32.48
N ALA A 19 -2.76 1.16 -32.92
CA ALA A 19 -1.76 2.03 -32.32
C ALA A 19 -2.13 2.44 -30.90
N ILE A 20 -3.41 2.74 -30.62
CA ILE A 20 -3.90 3.08 -29.28
C ILE A 20 -3.80 1.87 -28.34
N GLY A 21 -4.16 0.66 -28.81
CA GLY A 21 -4.02 -0.58 -28.04
C GLY A 21 -2.57 -0.90 -27.65
N LEU A 22 -1.63 -0.70 -28.59
CA LEU A 22 -0.18 -0.84 -28.34
C LEU A 22 0.35 0.20 -27.36
N LEU A 23 -0.14 1.45 -27.42
CA LEU A 23 0.25 2.51 -26.50
C LEU A 23 -0.25 2.26 -25.07
N GLN A 24 -1.44 1.67 -24.90
CA GLN A 24 -1.94 1.26 -23.58
C GLN A 24 -1.14 0.08 -23.01
N THR A 25 -0.77 -0.90 -23.84
CA THR A 25 0.02 -2.05 -23.39
C THR A 25 1.47 -1.70 -23.06
N MET A 26 2.11 -0.81 -23.84
CA MET A 26 3.46 -0.33 -23.51
C MET A 26 3.50 0.52 -22.23
N ARG A 27 2.44 1.29 -21.93
CA ARG A 27 2.30 1.98 -20.63
C ARG A 27 2.12 1.00 -19.47
N GLY A 28 1.38 -0.09 -19.67
CA GLY A 28 1.25 -1.16 -18.68
C GLY A 28 2.60 -1.81 -18.34
N GLN A 29 3.43 -2.10 -19.35
CA GLN A 29 4.76 -2.68 -19.13
C GLN A 29 5.77 -1.72 -18.49
N ALA A 30 5.67 -0.41 -18.76
CA ALA A 30 6.48 0.60 -18.07
C ALA A 30 6.15 0.69 -16.58
N ARG A 31 4.87 0.50 -16.19
CA ARG A 31 4.46 0.37 -14.78
C ARG A 31 5.04 -0.90 -14.14
N SER A 32 4.91 -2.06 -14.78
CA SER A 32 5.49 -3.32 -14.26
C SER A 32 7.01 -3.29 -14.09
N ARG A 33 7.75 -2.54 -14.93
CA ARG A 33 9.19 -2.34 -14.73
C ARG A 33 9.52 -1.46 -13.52
N ARG A 34 8.76 -0.38 -13.30
CA ARG A 34 8.92 0.44 -12.08
C ARG A 34 8.65 -0.35 -10.80
N TYR A 35 7.70 -1.28 -10.81
CA TYR A 35 7.45 -2.16 -9.66
C TYR A 35 8.58 -3.15 -9.37
N LEU A 36 9.45 -3.45 -10.35
CA LEU A 36 10.58 -4.38 -10.20
C LEU A 36 11.91 -3.67 -9.96
N GLU A 37 12.07 -2.44 -10.45
CA GLU A 37 13.32 -1.65 -10.29
C GLU A 37 13.39 -0.91 -8.94
N ASP A 38 12.26 -0.76 -8.25
CA ASP A 38 12.16 0.03 -7.01
C ASP A 38 11.86 -0.83 -5.77
N SER A 39 12.03 -2.15 -5.88
CA SER A 39 12.10 -3.00 -4.69
C SER A 39 13.33 -2.56 -3.90
N PRO A 40 13.16 -1.96 -2.70
CA PRO A 40 14.29 -1.63 -1.86
C PRO A 40 15.10 -2.92 -1.61
N GLU A 41 16.40 -2.82 -1.34
CA GLU A 41 17.17 -3.95 -0.80
C GLU A 41 16.54 -4.36 0.55
N GLU A 42 15.56 -5.26 0.49
CA GLU A 42 14.78 -5.70 1.63
C GLU A 42 15.61 -6.70 2.44
N GLN A 43 16.09 -6.27 3.60
CA GLN A 43 16.72 -7.18 4.54
C GLN A 43 15.69 -8.24 5.01
N PRO A 44 16.09 -9.52 5.11
CA PRO A 44 15.20 -10.57 5.57
C PRO A 44 14.77 -10.27 7.02
N LEU A 45 13.46 -10.38 7.32
CA LEU A 45 12.99 -10.19 8.70
C LEU A 45 13.68 -11.21 9.62
N GLN A 46 14.23 -10.74 10.74
CA GLN A 46 14.81 -11.61 11.78
C GLN A 46 13.72 -12.05 12.78
N LEU A 47 12.88 -13.02 12.40
CA LEU A 47 11.70 -13.42 13.20
C LEU A 47 11.80 -14.81 13.85
N SER A 48 12.94 -15.49 13.72
CA SER A 48 13.10 -16.88 14.20
C SER A 48 12.90 -17.05 15.70
N HIS A 49 12.99 -15.95 16.46
CA HIS A 49 12.77 -15.90 17.90
C HIS A 49 11.30 -15.75 18.30
N LEU A 50 10.40 -15.44 17.35
CA LEU A 50 8.98 -15.22 17.59
C LEU A 50 8.14 -16.49 17.33
N SER A 51 6.96 -16.55 17.94
CA SER A 51 5.94 -17.56 17.60
C SER A 51 5.47 -17.40 16.16
N ARG A 52 4.97 -18.47 15.53
CA ARG A 52 4.50 -18.42 14.13
C ARG A 52 3.46 -17.33 13.89
N ALA A 53 2.52 -17.14 14.83
CA ALA A 53 1.50 -16.09 14.74
C ALA A 53 2.11 -14.68 14.69
N LEU A 54 3.12 -14.40 15.53
CA LEU A 54 3.83 -13.13 15.51
C LEU A 54 4.75 -12.98 14.28
N GLN A 55 5.27 -14.08 13.75
CA GLN A 55 6.01 -14.05 12.48
C GLN A 55 5.10 -13.66 11.31
N ASP A 56 3.91 -14.24 11.26
CA ASP A 56 2.90 -13.95 10.24
C ASP A 56 2.43 -12.48 10.37
N LEU A 57 2.15 -12.03 11.59
CA LEU A 57 1.81 -10.62 11.86
C LEU A 57 2.91 -9.64 11.44
N ALA A 58 4.19 -9.96 11.69
CA ALA A 58 5.31 -9.11 11.27
C ALA A 58 5.39 -8.99 9.73
N ARG A 59 5.11 -10.10 9.02
CA ARG A 59 5.06 -10.12 7.55
C ARG A 59 3.88 -9.32 7.01
N GLU A 60 2.71 -9.46 7.63
CA GLU A 60 1.51 -8.68 7.29
C GLU A 60 1.74 -7.19 7.54
N THR A 61 2.36 -6.83 8.67
CA THR A 61 2.73 -5.43 8.98
C THR A 61 3.63 -4.86 7.89
N ARG A 62 4.64 -5.62 7.44
CA ARG A 62 5.52 -5.21 6.33
C ARG A 62 4.74 -5.05 5.03
N ALA A 63 3.89 -6.02 4.68
CA ALA A 63 3.08 -5.96 3.46
C ALA A 63 2.18 -4.72 3.45
N LEU A 64 1.54 -4.41 4.58
CA LEU A 64 0.69 -3.25 4.76
C LEU A 64 1.48 -1.92 4.67
N ARG A 65 2.69 -1.88 5.26
CA ARG A 65 3.58 -0.72 5.12
C ARG A 65 3.91 -0.46 3.66
N LEU A 66 4.32 -1.50 2.93
CA LEU A 66 4.67 -1.40 1.52
C LEU A 66 3.46 -1.04 0.63
N SER A 67 2.26 -1.55 0.96
CA SER A 67 1.04 -1.22 0.22
C SER A 67 0.66 0.26 0.35
N LEU A 68 1.00 0.89 1.48
CA LEU A 68 0.81 2.33 1.74
C LEU A 68 1.92 3.23 1.18
N GLU A 69 3.14 2.72 1.00
CA GLU A 69 4.27 3.50 0.47
C GLU A 69 4.05 3.95 -0.99
N GLY A 70 3.44 3.09 -1.81
CA GLY A 70 3.09 3.43 -3.20
C GLY A 70 2.14 4.64 -3.30
N PRO A 71 0.95 4.59 -2.67
CA PRO A 71 0.05 5.73 -2.54
C PRO A 71 0.71 6.97 -1.94
N LEU A 72 1.56 6.82 -0.92
CA LEU A 72 2.27 7.94 -0.29
C LEU A 72 3.23 8.62 -1.27
N ARG A 73 3.95 7.85 -2.09
CA ARG A 73 4.85 8.37 -3.12
C ARG A 73 4.09 9.15 -4.20
N GLU A 74 2.96 8.64 -4.65
CA GLU A 74 2.10 9.36 -5.62
C GLU A 74 1.53 10.65 -5.04
N LEU A 75 1.18 10.67 -3.75
CA LEU A 75 0.80 11.89 -3.05
C LEU A 75 1.96 12.89 -2.91
N ASN A 76 3.22 12.42 -2.86
CA ASN A 76 4.41 13.27 -2.86
C ASN A 76 4.69 13.88 -4.25
N GLU A 77 4.46 13.12 -5.32
CA GLU A 77 4.71 13.54 -6.71
C GLU A 77 3.62 14.47 -7.26
N GLY A 78 2.44 14.49 -6.62
CA GLY A 78 1.20 15.13 -7.07
C GLY A 78 1.13 16.67 -7.05
N ALA A 79 2.15 17.37 -7.57
CA ALA A 79 2.07 18.80 -7.92
C ALA A 79 1.55 19.07 -9.35
N GLY A 80 1.28 18.03 -10.14
CA GLY A 80 0.71 18.12 -11.50
C GLY A 80 -0.78 17.77 -11.54
N THR A 81 -1.51 18.27 -12.54
CA THR A 81 -2.94 17.99 -12.76
C THR A 81 -3.15 16.49 -13.00
N PRO A 82 -3.79 15.74 -12.07
CA PRO A 82 -3.98 14.30 -12.24
C PRO A 82 -4.97 14.01 -13.36
N VAL A 83 -4.70 12.98 -14.18
CA VAL A 83 -5.68 12.46 -15.14
C VAL A 83 -6.79 11.76 -14.37
N LEU A 84 -8.06 11.93 -14.77
CA LEU A 84 -9.23 11.37 -14.06
C LEU A 84 -9.10 9.89 -13.68
N GLY A 85 -8.45 9.05 -14.49
CA GLY A 85 -8.22 7.63 -14.19
C GLY A 85 -7.20 7.35 -13.08
N GLU A 86 -6.18 8.20 -12.92
CA GLU A 86 -5.17 8.06 -11.86
C GLU A 86 -5.77 8.35 -10.48
N PHE A 87 -6.78 9.22 -10.44
CA PHE A 87 -7.52 9.53 -9.22
C PHE A 87 -8.26 8.31 -8.67
N ASP A 88 -8.98 7.59 -9.54
CA ASP A 88 -9.76 6.41 -9.13
C ASP A 88 -8.84 5.26 -8.69
N GLU A 89 -7.72 5.05 -9.39
CA GLU A 89 -6.71 4.04 -9.02
C GLU A 89 -6.07 4.31 -7.64
N LEU A 90 -5.78 5.57 -7.32
CA LEU A 90 -5.26 5.95 -6.01
C LEU A 90 -6.31 5.74 -4.91
N GLN A 91 -7.55 6.18 -5.14
CA GLN A 91 -8.63 5.97 -4.17
C GLN A 91 -8.91 4.49 -3.93
N GLN A 92 -8.86 3.66 -4.98
CA GLN A 92 -9.02 2.22 -4.83
C GLN A 92 -7.94 1.62 -3.94
N ARG A 93 -6.65 1.93 -4.19
CA ARG A 93 -5.55 1.44 -3.37
C ARG A 93 -5.63 1.89 -1.91
N LEU A 94 -6.08 3.11 -1.65
CA LEU A 94 -6.29 3.61 -0.28
C LEU A 94 -7.43 2.87 0.44
N ARG A 95 -8.50 2.50 -0.27
CA ARG A 95 -9.58 1.66 0.29
C ARG A 95 -9.11 0.25 0.58
N ASP A 96 -8.34 -0.34 -0.32
CA ASP A 96 -7.78 -1.67 -0.14
C ASP A 96 -6.82 -1.68 1.06
N ALA A 97 -5.94 -0.68 1.19
CA ALA A 97 -5.07 -0.54 2.35
C ALA A 97 -5.83 -0.26 3.67
N ALA A 98 -6.92 0.51 3.62
CA ALA A 98 -7.78 0.72 4.79
C ALA A 98 -8.45 -0.59 5.25
N ARG A 99 -8.87 -1.43 4.29
CA ARG A 99 -9.40 -2.77 4.59
C ARG A 99 -8.31 -3.66 5.21
N GLU A 100 -7.13 -3.70 4.61
CA GLU A 100 -5.98 -4.47 5.14
C GLU A 100 -5.58 -4.01 6.55
N LEU A 101 -5.61 -2.70 6.83
CA LEU A 101 -5.45 -2.14 8.19
C LEU A 101 -6.49 -2.68 9.17
N GLY A 102 -7.76 -2.73 8.75
CA GLY A 102 -8.84 -3.27 9.56
C GLY A 102 -8.66 -4.75 9.86
N ASP A 103 -8.28 -5.54 8.86
CA ASP A 103 -7.99 -6.97 9.00
C ASP A 103 -6.78 -7.19 9.93
N TRP A 104 -5.70 -6.41 9.77
CA TRP A 104 -4.52 -6.45 10.65
C TRP A 104 -4.86 -6.13 12.12
N ILE A 105 -5.70 -5.11 12.38
CA ILE A 105 -6.18 -4.81 13.75
C ILE A 105 -6.97 -6.00 14.31
N HIS A 106 -7.80 -6.61 13.49
CA HIS A 106 -8.58 -7.78 13.91
C HIS A 106 -7.70 -8.98 14.23
N ASP A 107 -6.65 -9.22 13.45
CA ASP A 107 -5.72 -10.32 13.70
C ASP A 107 -4.94 -10.14 15.00
N ILE A 108 -4.55 -8.91 15.33
CA ILE A 108 -3.99 -8.57 16.66
C ILE A 108 -4.97 -8.90 17.80
N GLU A 109 -6.25 -8.57 17.62
CA GLU A 109 -7.31 -8.89 18.58
C GLU A 109 -7.60 -10.39 18.70
N ARG A 110 -7.05 -11.23 17.82
CA ARG A 110 -7.17 -12.69 17.86
C ARG A 110 -5.91 -13.39 18.38
N LEU A 111 -4.81 -12.67 18.54
CA LEU A 111 -3.58 -13.21 19.12
C LEU A 111 -3.83 -13.81 20.50
N SER A 112 -3.07 -14.86 20.81
CA SER A 112 -3.09 -15.48 22.14
C SER A 112 -2.59 -14.51 23.21
N GLN A 113 -2.95 -14.75 24.47
CA GLN A 113 -2.46 -13.93 25.58
C GLN A 113 -0.93 -13.96 25.69
N ALA A 114 -0.31 -15.10 25.38
CA ALA A 114 1.15 -15.25 25.36
C ALA A 114 1.80 -14.38 24.28
N ASP A 115 1.25 -14.38 23.05
CA ASP A 115 1.77 -13.55 21.96
C ASP A 115 1.61 -12.06 22.25
N ARG A 116 0.50 -11.65 22.88
CA ARG A 116 0.31 -10.27 23.32
C ARG A 116 1.30 -9.85 24.40
N ALA A 117 1.64 -10.75 25.33
CA ALA A 117 2.66 -10.50 26.33
C ALA A 117 4.03 -10.32 25.67
N THR A 118 4.43 -11.23 24.78
CA THR A 118 5.67 -11.11 23.99
C THR A 118 5.73 -9.80 23.22
N MET A 119 4.65 -9.44 22.53
CA MET A 119 4.53 -8.18 21.78
C MET A 119 4.68 -6.95 22.68
N HIS A 120 4.10 -6.99 23.88
CA HIS A 120 4.25 -5.95 24.89
C HIS A 120 5.69 -5.86 25.41
N ASP A 121 6.35 -6.99 25.66
CA ASP A 121 7.72 -7.06 26.19
C ASP A 121 8.75 -6.47 25.22
N VAL A 122 8.57 -6.69 23.91
CA VAL A 122 9.39 -6.05 22.87
C VAL A 122 8.97 -4.60 22.57
N GLY A 123 7.90 -4.12 23.18
CA GLY A 123 7.39 -2.76 23.02
C GLY A 123 6.71 -2.48 21.68
N ALA A 124 6.21 -3.52 21.02
CA ALA A 124 5.43 -3.40 19.78
C ALA A 124 3.96 -3.09 20.11
N ASP A 125 3.64 -1.83 20.41
CA ASP A 125 2.26 -1.45 20.79
C ASP A 125 1.38 -1.15 19.55
N PRO A 126 0.33 -1.96 19.27
CA PRO A 126 -0.57 -1.73 18.13
C PRO A 126 -1.53 -0.55 18.34
N ARG A 127 -1.68 -0.05 19.59
CA ARG A 127 -2.66 1.00 19.92
C ARG A 127 -2.41 2.31 19.19
N ARG A 128 -1.14 2.63 18.90
CA ARG A 128 -0.78 3.85 18.15
C ARG A 128 -1.31 3.81 16.73
N VAL A 129 -1.09 2.69 16.02
CA VAL A 129 -1.61 2.49 14.66
C VAL A 129 -3.14 2.52 14.67
N ARG A 130 -3.78 1.83 15.63
CA ARG A 130 -5.24 1.86 15.80
C ARG A 130 -5.77 3.28 16.03
N GLY A 131 -5.15 4.04 16.92
CA GLY A 131 -5.57 5.42 17.23
C GLY A 131 -5.51 6.32 16.01
N LEU A 132 -4.41 6.26 15.25
CA LEU A 132 -4.29 7.00 13.99
C LEU A 132 -5.36 6.60 12.97
N PHE A 133 -5.66 5.31 12.86
CA PHE A 133 -6.69 4.85 11.92
C PHE A 133 -8.11 5.20 12.37
N GLU A 134 -8.36 5.23 13.67
CA GLU A 134 -9.63 5.68 14.26
C GLU A 134 -9.84 7.19 14.07
N GLU A 135 -8.79 8.01 14.18
CA GLU A 135 -8.83 9.44 13.84
C GLU A 135 -9.19 9.69 12.37
N GLU A 136 -8.82 8.76 11.49
CA GLU A 136 -9.22 8.75 10.08
C GLU A 136 -10.67 8.24 9.88
N GLY A 137 -11.36 7.82 10.94
CA GLY A 137 -12.70 7.27 10.86
C GLY A 137 -12.74 5.91 10.19
N TRP A 138 -11.68 5.11 10.34
CA TRP A 138 -11.55 3.77 9.76
C TRP A 138 -11.54 3.75 8.23
N SER A 139 -11.18 4.88 7.60
CA SER A 139 -11.12 5.01 6.15
C SER A 139 -10.05 6.01 5.71
N LEU A 140 -9.23 5.65 4.73
CA LEU A 140 -8.19 6.53 4.19
C LEU A 140 -8.73 7.38 3.04
N GLU A 141 -9.76 8.19 3.31
CA GLU A 141 -10.35 9.05 2.29
C GLU A 141 -9.56 10.35 2.12
N ARG A 142 -9.51 10.82 0.86
CA ARG A 142 -8.95 12.13 0.55
C ARG A 142 -9.83 13.29 1.01
N LYS A 143 -11.08 13.02 1.37
CA LYS A 143 -12.02 14.05 1.82
C LYS A 143 -11.57 14.59 3.19
N ARG A 144 -10.94 15.76 3.14
CA ARG A 144 -10.42 16.48 4.31
C ARG A 144 -11.57 17.03 5.15
N GLN A 145 -11.58 16.73 6.45
CA GLN A 145 -12.41 17.48 7.39
C GLN A 145 -11.72 18.82 7.76
N PRO A 146 -12.48 19.87 8.09
CA PRO A 146 -11.91 21.15 8.52
C PRO A 146 -10.92 20.95 9.68
N GLY A 147 -9.69 21.45 9.54
CA GLY A 147 -8.65 21.34 10.57
C GLY A 147 -7.78 20.08 10.52
N GLN A 148 -8.11 19.08 9.70
CA GLN A 148 -7.25 17.90 9.53
C GLN A 148 -5.97 18.22 8.76
N PRO A 149 -4.84 17.55 9.09
CA PRO A 149 -3.63 17.62 8.28
C PRO A 149 -3.84 17.05 6.86
N PRO A 150 -2.95 17.35 5.91
CA PRO A 150 -2.97 16.73 4.59
C PRO A 150 -3.03 15.20 4.65
N LEU A 151 -3.76 14.56 3.72
CA LEU A 151 -3.83 13.09 3.63
C LEU A 151 -2.45 12.44 3.63
N ARG A 152 -1.49 13.05 2.93
CA ARG A 152 -0.09 12.65 2.91
C ARG A 152 0.47 12.47 4.32
N ASP A 153 0.41 13.52 5.13
CA ASP A 153 1.04 13.54 6.46
C ASP A 153 0.36 12.53 7.41
N ARG A 154 -0.94 12.27 7.20
CA ARG A 154 -1.73 11.28 7.95
C ARG A 154 -1.32 9.85 7.60
N ILE A 155 -1.22 9.54 6.30
CA ILE A 155 -0.71 8.23 5.84
C ILE A 155 0.74 8.05 6.27
N GLU A 156 1.57 9.09 6.17
CA GLU A 156 2.97 9.05 6.61
C GLU A 156 3.09 8.75 8.12
N ALA A 157 2.17 9.25 8.94
CA ALA A 157 2.12 8.92 10.37
C ALA A 157 1.81 7.42 10.58
N ILE A 158 0.83 6.86 9.87
CA ILE A 158 0.49 5.43 9.95
C ILE A 158 1.66 4.56 9.50
N VAL A 159 2.27 4.87 8.34
CA VAL A 159 3.43 4.15 7.80
C VAL A 159 4.59 4.16 8.80
N ARG A 160 4.87 5.31 9.44
CA ARG A 160 5.91 5.42 10.47
C ARG A 160 5.63 4.56 11.69
N GLU A 161 4.38 4.48 12.15
CA GLU A 161 4.04 3.62 13.29
C GLU A 161 4.07 2.13 12.92
N LEU A 162 3.65 1.75 11.71
CA LEU A 162 3.80 0.39 11.20
C LEU A 162 5.28 -0.03 11.11
N GLN A 163 6.14 0.87 10.62
CA GLN A 163 7.58 0.63 10.59
C GLN A 163 8.16 0.41 11.99
N ARG A 164 7.81 1.28 12.96
CA ARG A 164 8.24 1.11 14.35
C ARG A 164 7.77 -0.22 14.93
N PHE A 165 6.53 -0.61 14.66
CA PHE A 165 5.99 -1.88 15.11
C PHE A 165 6.78 -3.07 14.52
N GLU A 166 7.07 -3.02 13.21
CA GLU A 166 7.89 -4.01 12.50
C GLU A 166 9.30 -4.12 13.09
N GLU A 167 9.95 -2.99 13.36
CA GLU A 167 11.30 -2.92 13.96
C GLU A 167 11.33 -3.50 15.38
N ARG A 168 10.30 -3.21 16.19
CA ARG A 168 10.18 -3.70 17.56
C ARG A 168 10.01 -5.21 17.60
N LEU A 169 9.17 -5.77 16.73
CA LEU A 169 9.01 -7.22 16.61
C LEU A 169 10.30 -7.93 16.15
N GLN A 170 11.14 -7.26 15.37
CA GLN A 170 12.43 -7.83 14.95
C GLN A 170 13.51 -7.76 16.03
N THR A 171 13.32 -6.96 17.08
CA THR A 171 14.31 -6.79 18.14
C THR A 171 14.22 -7.99 19.09
N PRO A 172 15.29 -8.80 19.23
CA PRO A 172 15.30 -9.91 20.19
C PRO A 172 15.06 -9.39 21.61
N PRO A 173 14.36 -10.16 22.46
CA PRO A 173 14.19 -9.79 23.86
C PRO A 173 15.55 -9.61 24.55
N ASP A 174 15.70 -8.53 25.31
CA ASP A 174 16.91 -8.24 26.07
C ASP A 174 17.10 -9.31 27.16
N PRO A 175 18.19 -10.10 27.12
CA PRO A 175 18.41 -11.18 28.10
C PRO A 175 18.65 -10.67 29.53
N TYR A 176 18.78 -9.36 29.73
CA TYR A 176 19.06 -8.75 31.04
C TYR A 176 17.84 -8.07 31.69
N ARG A 177 16.63 -8.26 31.15
CA ARG A 177 15.39 -7.65 31.65
C ARG A 177 14.47 -8.64 32.36
#